data_AF-A0A5A7N123-F1
#
_entry.id   AF-A0A5A7N123-F1
#
_cell.length_a   1.000
_cell.length_b   1.000
_cell.length_c   1.000
_cell.angle_alpha   90.00
_cell.angle_beta   90.00
_cell.angle_gamma   90.00
#
_symmetry.space_group_name_H-M   'P 1'
#
loop_
_entity.id
_entity.type
_entity.pdbx_description
1 polymer ?
#
loop_
_entity_poly.entity_id
_entity_poly.type
_entity_poly.pdbx_seq_one_letter_code
_entity_poly.pdbx_strand_id
1 'polypeptide(L)'
;MNHVERPNRQVATSLPLWMFLLVVIWSNPASASQIPIRSAQLQSAEQLVGDAVAASDYDPAQALSLAKQALERVADIKAPGLEVKALSLAARAQTRLGAFDDALKLGNQAISIAESHAITGPDLADANDSLGVAICALAKWIGLYWPCVRRWICAGVWVWNRPLCNPSPILPRFMR
;
A
#
# COMPACT_ATOMS: atom_id res chain seq x y z
N MET A 1 80.06 45.31 3.00
CA MET A 1 79.34 44.53 4.03
C MET A 1 77.90 44.43 3.57
N ASN A 2 77.52 43.23 3.12
CA ASN A 2 76.29 42.98 2.37
C ASN A 2 75.23 42.42 3.32
N HIS A 3 74.11 43.13 3.50
CA HIS A 3 72.92 42.58 4.15
C HIS A 3 71.98 42.00 3.09
N VAL A 4 71.93 40.67 3.03
CA VAL A 4 71.00 39.89 2.23
C VAL A 4 69.85 39.50 3.15
N GLU A 5 68.67 40.11 2.98
CA GLU A 5 67.43 39.65 3.62
C GLU A 5 66.85 38.47 2.83
N ARG A 6 66.58 37.37 3.55
CA ARG A 6 65.98 36.14 3.01
C ARG A 6 64.44 36.17 3.15
N PRO A 7 63.72 35.42 2.30
CA PRO A 7 62.26 35.45 2.23
C PRO A 7 61.57 34.71 3.38
N ASN A 8 60.45 35.30 3.80
CA ASN A 8 59.53 34.84 4.83
C ASN A 8 58.84 33.52 4.41
N ARG A 9 59.20 32.41 5.05
CA ARG A 9 58.52 31.12 4.90
C ARG A 9 57.18 31.19 5.66
N GLN A 10 56.07 31.22 4.93
CA GLN A 10 54.77 30.88 5.48
C GLN A 10 54.80 29.42 5.93
N VAL A 11 54.85 29.22 7.24
CA VAL A 11 54.62 27.92 7.88
C VAL A 11 53.11 27.67 7.80
N ALA A 12 52.68 26.92 6.79
CA ALA A 12 51.36 26.32 6.78
C ALA A 12 51.28 25.34 7.95
N THR A 13 50.65 25.77 9.03
CA THR A 13 50.31 24.91 10.17
C THR A 13 49.28 23.90 9.71
N SER A 14 49.73 22.71 9.33
CA SER A 14 48.87 21.55 9.12
C SER A 14 48.22 21.21 10.45
N LEU A 15 46.91 21.47 10.56
CA LEU A 15 46.12 20.99 11.69
C LEU A 15 46.24 19.46 11.76
N PRO A 16 46.46 18.89 12.96
CA PRO A 16 46.61 17.46 13.11
C PRO A 16 45.35 16.72 12.67
N LEU A 17 45.53 15.64 11.90
CA LEU A 17 44.49 14.79 11.31
C LEU A 17 43.46 14.27 12.35
N TRP A 18 43.84 14.27 13.63
CA TRP A 18 43.02 13.88 14.78
C TRP A 18 41.94 14.91 15.11
N MET A 19 42.12 16.19 14.78
CA MET A 19 41.04 17.19 14.91
C MET A 19 39.91 16.97 13.90
N PHE A 20 40.19 16.41 12.72
CA PHE A 20 39.13 16.05 11.76
C PHE A 20 38.30 14.85 12.23
N LEU A 21 38.91 13.89 12.93
CA LEU A 21 38.20 12.73 13.47
C LEU A 21 37.23 13.10 14.60
N LEU A 22 37.54 14.12 15.41
CA LEU A 22 36.66 14.55 16.50
C LEU A 22 35.42 15.34 16.02
N VAL A 23 35.51 16.06 14.89
CA VAL A 23 34.37 16.81 14.32
C VAL A 23 33.36 15.88 13.63
N VAL A 24 33.81 14.76 13.05
CA VAL A 24 32.90 13.78 12.40
C VAL A 24 32.09 12.99 13.43
N ILE A 25 32.63 12.73 14.63
CA ILE A 25 31.96 11.95 15.68
C ILE A 25 30.87 12.77 16.41
N TRP A 26 30.88 14.10 16.31
CA TRP A 26 29.93 14.99 16.98
C TRP A 26 28.86 15.60 16.08
N SER A 27 28.67 15.07 14.87
CA SER A 27 27.80 15.68 13.87
C SER A 27 26.62 14.82 13.41
N ASN A 28 26.19 13.78 14.15
CA ASN A 28 24.81 13.21 14.01
C ASN A 28 24.53 12.03 14.97
N PRO A 29 24.12 12.27 16.23
CA PRO A 29 23.52 11.21 17.05
C PRO A 29 22.03 10.94 16.73
N ALA A 30 21.40 11.68 15.81
CA ALA A 30 19.95 11.62 15.59
C ALA A 30 19.46 10.41 14.76
N SER A 31 20.32 9.80 13.94
CA SER A 31 19.86 8.80 12.96
C SER A 31 19.81 7.35 13.51
N ALA A 32 20.47 7.06 14.63
CA ALA A 32 20.60 5.69 15.13
C ALA A 32 19.39 5.22 15.97
N SER A 33 18.60 6.13 16.55
CA SER A 33 17.49 5.78 17.47
C SER A 33 16.13 5.60 16.77
N GLN A 34 15.94 6.12 15.55
CA GLN A 34 14.66 6.04 14.82
C GLN A 34 14.50 4.77 13.98
N ILE A 35 15.60 4.09 13.63
CA ILE A 35 15.59 2.86 12.83
C ILE A 35 14.78 1.73 13.49
N PRO A 36 14.96 1.38 14.79
CA PRO A 36 14.23 0.28 15.40
C PRO A 36 12.71 0.55 15.55
N ILE A 37 12.33 1.82 15.72
CA ILE A 37 10.93 2.22 15.90
C ILE A 37 10.18 2.12 14.57
N ARG A 38 10.78 2.61 13.48
CA ARG A 38 10.16 2.55 12.14
C ARG A 38 10.00 1.11 11.65
N SER A 39 10.96 0.24 11.94
CA SER A 39 10.85 -1.18 11.60
C SER A 39 9.73 -1.89 12.38
N ALA A 40 9.58 -1.59 13.67
CA ALA A 40 8.51 -2.18 14.49
C ALA A 40 7.11 -1.71 14.04
N GLN A 41 6.97 -0.43 13.70
CA GLN A 41 5.71 0.11 13.18
C GLN A 41 5.33 -0.50 11.83
N LEU A 42 6.31 -0.69 10.93
CA LEU A 42 6.08 -1.35 9.64
C LEU A 42 5.64 -2.80 9.82
N GLN A 43 6.32 -3.56 10.69
CA GLN A 43 5.93 -4.94 11.00
C GLN A 43 4.53 -5.02 11.62
N SER A 44 4.18 -4.09 12.50
CA SER A 44 2.84 -4.01 13.07
C SER A 44 1.77 -3.71 12.00
N ALA A 45 2.05 -2.82 11.06
CA ALA A 45 1.14 -2.52 9.95
C ALA A 45 0.97 -3.73 9.01
N GLU A 46 2.06 -4.41 8.67
CA GLU A 46 2.03 -5.64 7.86
C GLU A 46 1.22 -6.74 8.54
N GLN A 47 1.37 -6.90 9.85
CA GLN A 47 0.60 -7.88 10.62
C GLN A 47 -0.91 -7.56 10.59
N LEU A 48 -1.30 -6.30 10.81
CA LEU A 48 -2.71 -5.88 10.72
C LEU A 48 -3.30 -6.12 9.33
N VAL A 49 -2.52 -5.88 8.27
CA VAL A 49 -2.93 -6.18 6.90
C VAL A 49 -3.08 -7.69 6.70
N GLY A 50 -2.16 -8.50 7.22
CA GLY A 50 -2.25 -9.97 7.18
C GLY A 50 -3.50 -10.50 7.89
N ASP A 51 -3.79 -9.99 9.09
CA ASP A 51 -4.97 -10.35 9.86
C ASP A 51 -6.26 -9.90 9.15
N ALA A 52 -6.25 -8.73 8.51
CA ALA A 52 -7.38 -8.24 7.72
C ALA A 52 -7.65 -9.13 6.48
N VAL A 53 -6.60 -9.64 5.82
CA VAL A 53 -6.74 -10.62 4.72
C VAL A 53 -7.40 -11.90 5.25
N ALA A 54 -6.93 -12.43 6.37
CA ALA A 54 -7.49 -13.64 6.96
C ALA A 54 -8.96 -13.46 7.39
N ALA A 55 -9.31 -12.29 7.92
CA ALA A 55 -10.68 -11.96 8.33
C ALA A 55 -11.62 -11.64 7.16
N SER A 56 -11.10 -11.13 6.02
CA SER A 56 -11.89 -10.65 4.88
C SER A 56 -12.94 -11.66 4.41
N ASP A 57 -12.61 -12.95 4.44
CA ASP A 57 -13.49 -14.00 3.94
C ASP A 57 -14.64 -14.35 4.89
N TYR A 58 -14.43 -14.24 6.20
CA TYR A 58 -15.34 -14.77 7.23
C TYR A 58 -16.06 -13.69 8.02
N ASP A 59 -15.37 -12.59 8.34
CA ASP A 59 -15.91 -11.47 9.10
C ASP A 59 -15.53 -10.14 8.43
N PRO A 60 -16.40 -9.61 7.53
CA PRO A 60 -16.11 -8.37 6.83
C PRO A 60 -16.08 -7.15 7.76
N ALA A 61 -16.76 -7.18 8.91
CA ALA A 61 -16.72 -6.07 9.87
C ALA A 61 -15.38 -6.04 10.61
N GLN A 62 -14.88 -7.20 11.02
CA GLN A 62 -13.55 -7.31 11.61
C GLN A 62 -12.46 -6.92 10.59
N ALA A 63 -12.55 -7.43 9.36
CA ALA A 63 -11.60 -7.08 8.30
C ALA A 63 -11.54 -5.57 8.05
N LEU A 64 -12.69 -4.89 8.03
CA LEU A 64 -12.75 -3.43 7.88
C LEU A 64 -12.07 -2.71 9.05
N SER A 65 -12.29 -3.17 10.29
CA SER A 65 -11.68 -2.54 11.47
C SER A 65 -10.17 -2.69 11.48
N LEU A 66 -9.65 -3.88 11.12
CA LEU A 66 -8.21 -4.14 11.00
C LEU A 66 -7.59 -3.33 9.86
N ALA A 67 -8.25 -3.25 8.70
CA ALA A 67 -7.78 -2.45 7.57
C ALA A 67 -7.70 -0.95 7.93
N LYS A 68 -8.66 -0.42 8.69
CA LYS A 68 -8.61 0.97 9.18
C LYS A 68 -7.46 1.20 10.16
N GLN A 69 -7.24 0.29 11.10
CA GLN A 69 -6.09 0.37 12.01
C GLN A 69 -4.77 0.31 11.24
N ALA A 70 -4.68 -0.53 10.20
CA ALA A 70 -3.51 -0.57 9.33
C ALA A 70 -3.28 0.78 8.63
N LEU A 71 -4.33 1.42 8.11
CA LEU A 71 -4.23 2.74 7.46
C LEU A 71 -3.71 3.82 8.42
N GLU A 72 -4.19 3.84 9.66
CA GLU A 72 -3.70 4.76 10.69
C GLU A 72 -2.20 4.60 10.93
N ARG A 73 -1.71 3.34 10.99
CA ARG A 73 -0.27 3.07 11.15
C ARG A 73 0.54 3.44 9.91
N VAL A 74 0.01 3.16 8.73
CA VAL A 74 0.72 3.43 7.47
C VAL A 74 0.84 4.93 7.21
N ALA A 75 -0.13 5.73 7.63
CA ALA A 75 -0.09 7.20 7.53
C ALA A 75 1.16 7.78 8.22
N ASP A 76 1.56 7.22 9.36
CA ASP A 76 2.76 7.65 10.09
C ASP A 76 4.07 7.22 9.38
N ILE A 77 4.07 6.03 8.77
CA ILE A 77 5.27 5.38 8.21
C ILE A 77 5.57 5.87 6.78
N LYS A 78 4.55 6.35 6.06
CA LYS A 78 4.57 6.76 4.65
C LYS A 78 4.99 5.61 3.73
N ALA A 79 4.32 4.46 3.86
CA ALA A 79 4.55 3.27 3.05
C ALA A 79 3.39 3.07 2.04
N PRO A 80 3.47 3.63 0.82
CA PRO A 80 2.33 3.71 -0.08
C PRO A 80 1.85 2.33 -0.57
N GLY A 81 2.71 1.32 -0.68
CA GLY A 81 2.30 -0.05 -1.02
C GLY A 81 1.36 -0.67 0.03
N LEU A 82 1.69 -0.50 1.31
CA LEU A 82 0.83 -0.95 2.41
C LEU A 82 -0.47 -0.16 2.48
N GLU A 83 -0.43 1.14 2.13
CA GLU A 83 -1.61 2.00 2.08
C GLU A 83 -2.59 1.51 1.01
N VAL A 84 -2.10 1.26 -0.21
CA VAL A 84 -2.89 0.70 -1.31
C VAL A 84 -3.52 -0.62 -0.90
N LYS A 85 -2.74 -1.51 -0.27
CA LYS A 85 -3.23 -2.82 0.16
C LYS A 85 -4.30 -2.72 1.24
N ALA A 86 -4.10 -1.85 2.24
CA ALA A 86 -5.07 -1.64 3.30
C ALA A 86 -6.37 -0.99 2.77
N LEU A 87 -6.28 -0.02 1.85
CA LEU A 87 -7.45 0.57 1.17
C LEU A 87 -8.21 -0.47 0.34
N SER A 88 -7.49 -1.34 -0.37
CA SER A 88 -8.09 -2.42 -1.17
C SER A 88 -8.88 -3.40 -0.29
N LEU A 89 -8.32 -3.78 0.86
CA LEU A 89 -9.00 -4.63 1.84
C LEU A 89 -10.23 -3.94 2.45
N ALA A 90 -10.12 -2.66 2.78
CA ALA A 90 -11.25 -1.88 3.28
C ALA A 90 -12.37 -1.78 2.22
N ALA A 91 -12.04 -1.58 0.94
CA ALA A 91 -13.00 -1.58 -0.15
C ALA A 91 -13.71 -2.93 -0.30
N ARG A 92 -12.97 -4.03 -0.21
CA ARG A 92 -13.51 -5.40 -0.29
C ARG A 92 -14.44 -5.70 0.89
N ALA A 93 -14.06 -5.29 2.10
CA ALA A 93 -14.87 -5.43 3.29
C ALA A 93 -16.17 -4.61 3.20
N GLN A 94 -16.10 -3.34 2.77
CA GLN A 94 -17.28 -2.49 2.56
C GLN A 94 -18.23 -3.05 1.50
N THR A 95 -17.69 -3.65 0.43
CA THR A 95 -18.50 -4.33 -0.59
C THR A 95 -19.33 -5.45 0.01
N ARG A 96 -18.74 -6.25 0.89
CA ARG A 96 -19.43 -7.36 1.58
C ARG A 96 -20.48 -6.88 2.58
N LEU A 97 -20.27 -5.70 3.18
CA LEU A 97 -21.23 -5.04 4.06
C LEU A 97 -22.37 -4.36 3.28
N GLY A 98 -22.31 -4.32 1.94
CA GLY A 98 -23.29 -3.64 1.09
C GLY A 98 -23.13 -2.12 1.01
N ALA A 99 -22.05 -1.57 1.58
CA ALA A 99 -21.70 -0.16 1.49
C ALA A 99 -20.95 0.13 0.18
N PHE A 100 -21.65 0.01 -0.95
CA PHE A 100 -21.03 0.05 -2.27
C PHE A 100 -20.40 1.42 -2.60
N ASP A 101 -21.03 2.52 -2.21
CA ASP A 101 -20.49 3.86 -2.46
C ASP A 101 -19.13 4.07 -1.79
N ASP A 102 -18.99 3.61 -0.55
CA ASP A 102 -17.73 3.69 0.19
C ASP A 102 -16.68 2.74 -0.40
N ALA A 103 -17.09 1.53 -0.81
CA ALA A 103 -16.20 0.59 -1.47
C ALA A 103 -15.62 1.16 -2.78
N LEU A 104 -16.45 1.81 -3.60
CA LEU A 104 -16.00 2.44 -4.84
C LEU A 104 -15.05 3.62 -4.58
N LYS A 105 -15.32 4.45 -3.58
CA LYS A 105 -14.43 5.56 -3.19
C LYS A 105 -13.06 5.02 -2.74
N LEU A 106 -13.04 4.02 -1.88
CA LEU A 106 -11.81 3.42 -1.36
C LEU A 106 -11.00 2.72 -2.48
N GLY A 107 -11.67 1.98 -3.37
CA GLY A 107 -11.02 1.34 -4.51
C GLY A 107 -10.38 2.35 -5.48
N ASN A 108 -11.10 3.44 -5.80
CA ASN A 108 -10.55 4.51 -6.63
C ASN A 108 -9.39 5.25 -5.95
N GLN A 109 -9.46 5.47 -4.63
CA GLN A 109 -8.37 6.07 -3.87
C GLN A 109 -7.12 5.16 -3.88
N ALA A 110 -7.30 3.84 -3.72
CA ALA A 110 -6.20 2.88 -3.79
C ALA A 110 -5.48 2.93 -5.16
N ILE A 111 -6.24 2.96 -6.26
CA ILE A 111 -5.67 3.06 -7.61
C ILE A 111 -4.95 4.40 -7.80
N SER A 112 -5.57 5.51 -7.38
CA SER A 112 -4.96 6.84 -7.50
C SER A 112 -3.63 6.94 -6.75
N ILE A 113 -3.53 6.36 -5.56
CA ILE A 113 -2.29 6.32 -4.78
C ILE A 113 -1.26 5.43 -5.50
N ALA A 114 -1.67 4.24 -5.96
CA ALA A 114 -0.80 3.33 -6.69
C ALA A 114 -0.19 4.00 -7.94
N GLU A 115 -1.01 4.69 -8.73
CA GLU A 115 -0.58 5.43 -9.92
C GLU A 115 0.35 6.60 -9.56
N SER A 116 0.01 7.38 -8.53
CA SER A 116 0.84 8.53 -8.11
C SER A 116 2.24 8.13 -7.62
N HIS A 117 2.37 6.94 -7.06
CA HIS A 117 3.63 6.39 -6.56
C HIS A 117 4.29 5.39 -7.52
N ALA A 118 3.76 5.24 -8.74
CA ALA A 118 4.22 4.27 -9.74
C ALA A 118 4.32 2.83 -9.20
N ILE A 119 3.41 2.47 -8.28
CA ILE A 119 3.31 1.12 -7.73
C ILE A 119 2.73 0.21 -8.81
N THR A 120 3.41 -0.90 -9.06
CA THR A 120 3.05 -1.90 -10.07
C THR A 120 3.05 -3.29 -9.45
N GLY A 121 2.49 -4.28 -10.14
CA GLY A 121 2.45 -5.66 -9.68
C GLY A 121 1.27 -5.97 -8.75
N PRO A 122 1.48 -6.72 -7.66
CA PRO A 122 0.38 -7.31 -6.88
C PRO A 122 -0.51 -6.26 -6.22
N ASP A 123 0.07 -5.17 -5.67
CA ASP A 123 -0.72 -4.17 -4.94
C ASP A 123 -1.69 -3.41 -5.87
N LEU A 124 -1.24 -3.06 -7.09
CA LEU A 124 -2.11 -2.44 -8.09
C LEU A 124 -3.15 -3.44 -8.62
N ALA A 125 -2.79 -4.71 -8.75
CA ALA A 125 -3.74 -5.75 -9.15
C ALA A 125 -4.83 -5.94 -8.08
N ASP A 126 -4.46 -5.96 -6.80
CA ASP A 126 -5.39 -6.09 -5.66
C ASP A 126 -6.35 -4.89 -5.58
N ALA A 127 -5.87 -3.67 -5.85
CA ALA A 127 -6.70 -2.47 -5.92
C ALA A 127 -7.73 -2.55 -7.05
N ASN A 128 -7.29 -2.96 -8.25
CA ASN A 128 -8.18 -3.16 -9.39
C ASN A 128 -9.18 -4.29 -9.17
N ASP A 129 -8.77 -5.42 -8.58
CA ASP A 129 -9.65 -6.54 -8.22
C ASP A 129 -10.72 -6.07 -7.24
N SER A 130 -10.33 -5.34 -6.19
CA SER A 130 -11.25 -4.83 -5.17
C SER A 130 -12.28 -3.85 -5.75
N LEU A 131 -11.87 -2.95 -6.64
CA LEU A 131 -12.78 -2.06 -7.35
C LEU A 131 -13.73 -2.84 -8.29
N GLY A 132 -13.20 -3.81 -9.03
CA GLY A 132 -13.98 -4.67 -9.93
C GLY A 132 -15.04 -5.47 -9.18
N VAL A 133 -14.70 -6.01 -8.01
CA VAL A 133 -15.62 -6.72 -7.11
C VAL A 133 -16.73 -5.77 -6.62
N ALA A 134 -16.40 -4.55 -6.22
CA ALA A 134 -17.38 -3.55 -5.79
C ALA A 134 -18.38 -3.19 -6.91
N ILE A 135 -17.89 -2.92 -8.13
CA ILE A 135 -18.73 -2.60 -9.29
C ILE A 135 -19.65 -3.78 -9.64
N CYS A 136 -19.12 -5.02 -9.64
CA CYS A 136 -19.91 -6.21 -9.93
C CYS A 136 -21.00 -6.44 -8.88
N ALA A 137 -20.67 -6.24 -7.60
CA ALA A 137 -21.63 -6.40 -6.51
C ALA A 137 -22.75 -5.34 -6.58
N LEU A 138 -22.40 -4.09 -6.88
CA LEU A 138 -23.38 -3.01 -7.09
C LEU A 138 -24.30 -3.32 -8.28
N ALA A 139 -23.74 -3.73 -9.42
CA ALA A 139 -24.51 -4.09 -10.61
C ALA A 139 -25.51 -5.24 -10.34
N LYS A 140 -25.09 -6.24 -9.55
CA LYS A 140 -25.96 -7.31 -9.08
C LYS A 140 -27.07 -6.79 -8.17
N TRP A 141 -26.75 -5.87 -7.26
CA TRP A 141 -27.70 -5.29 -6.32
C TRP A 141 -28.81 -4.46 -7.01
N ILE A 142 -28.45 -3.65 -8.01
CA ILE A 142 -29.41 -2.85 -8.79
C ILE A 142 -30.19 -3.66 -9.85
N GLY A 143 -30.01 -4.98 -9.90
CA GLY A 143 -30.72 -5.85 -10.85
C GLY A 143 -30.24 -5.74 -12.30
N LEU A 144 -29.13 -5.03 -12.55
CA LEU A 144 -28.43 -5.01 -13.82
C LEU A 144 -27.55 -6.26 -13.92
N TYR A 145 -28.18 -7.43 -14.03
CA TYR A 145 -27.49 -8.70 -14.26
C TYR A 145 -27.03 -8.78 -15.72
N TRP A 146 -25.98 -8.04 -16.04
CA TRP A 146 -25.19 -8.25 -17.26
C TRP A 146 -23.94 -9.05 -16.90
N PRO A 147 -23.37 -9.84 -17.85
CA PRO A 147 -22.32 -10.79 -17.57
C PRO A 147 -20.98 -10.08 -17.34
N CYS A 148 -20.83 -9.38 -16.21
CA CYS A 148 -19.60 -8.69 -15.78
C CYS A 148 -18.41 -9.67 -15.67
N VAL A 149 -18.72 -10.95 -15.52
CA VAL A 149 -17.77 -12.08 -15.52
C VAL A 149 -17.10 -12.28 -16.90
N ARG A 150 -17.75 -11.93 -18.02
CA ARG A 150 -17.26 -12.32 -19.35
C ARG A 150 -16.13 -11.45 -19.90
N ARG A 151 -15.93 -10.24 -19.37
CA ARG A 151 -14.89 -9.32 -19.88
C ARG A 151 -13.65 -9.24 -19.00
N TRP A 152 -13.79 -9.38 -17.69
CA TRP A 152 -12.65 -9.32 -16.77
C TRP A 152 -11.90 -10.65 -16.63
N ILE A 153 -12.60 -11.80 -16.66
CA ILE A 153 -11.93 -13.12 -16.64
C ILE A 153 -11.12 -13.39 -17.92
N CYS A 154 -11.51 -12.79 -19.05
CA CYS A 154 -10.82 -12.97 -20.33
C CYS A 154 -9.64 -12.01 -20.56
N ALA A 155 -9.45 -10.98 -19.72
CA ALA A 155 -8.36 -10.02 -19.89
C ALA A 155 -7.06 -10.41 -19.15
N GLY A 156 -7.12 -11.35 -18.20
CA GLY A 156 -5.98 -11.74 -17.36
C GLY A 156 -5.38 -13.13 -17.61
N VAL A 157 -6.06 -14.03 -18.33
CA VAL A 157 -5.59 -15.42 -18.50
C VAL A 157 -5.90 -15.94 -19.91
N TRP A 158 -4.90 -15.90 -20.78
CA TRP A 158 -4.85 -16.74 -21.98
C TRP A 158 -4.56 -18.19 -21.56
N VAL A 159 -5.57 -18.92 -21.10
CA VAL A 159 -5.50 -20.39 -21.04
C VAL A 159 -6.76 -20.96 -21.66
N TRP A 160 -6.55 -21.64 -22.78
CA TRP A 160 -7.54 -22.32 -23.60
C TRP A 160 -8.31 -23.41 -22.84
N ASN A 161 -9.57 -23.61 -23.26
CA ASN A 161 -10.39 -24.81 -23.08
C ASN A 161 -10.84 -25.18 -21.65
N ARG A 162 -12.06 -24.76 -21.25
CA ARG A 162 -13.14 -25.64 -20.73
C ARG A 162 -14.53 -24.97 -20.79
N PRO A 163 -15.62 -25.73 -20.98
CA PRO A 163 -16.99 -25.22 -20.99
C PRO A 163 -17.57 -25.27 -19.55
N LEU A 164 -17.42 -24.21 -18.78
CA LEU A 164 -18.12 -24.04 -17.50
C LEU A 164 -18.95 -22.76 -17.56
N CYS A 165 -19.97 -22.78 -18.41
CA CYS A 165 -21.02 -21.76 -18.47
C CYS A 165 -22.35 -22.45 -18.76
N ASN A 166 -22.88 -23.17 -17.77
CA ASN A 166 -24.29 -23.56 -17.77
C ASN A 166 -24.98 -22.86 -16.59
N PRO A 167 -25.71 -21.75 -16.82
CA PRO A 167 -26.50 -21.13 -15.77
C PRO A 167 -27.84 -21.87 -15.67
N SER A 168 -28.02 -22.69 -14.64
CA SER A 168 -29.37 -23.04 -14.19
C SER A 168 -30.02 -21.77 -13.62
N PRO A 169 -31.23 -21.38 -14.06
CA PRO A 169 -31.91 -20.22 -13.51
C PRO A 169 -32.47 -20.56 -12.13
N ILE A 170 -31.80 -20.09 -11.06
CA ILE A 170 -32.42 -20.00 -9.75
C ILE A 170 -33.24 -18.71 -9.75
N LEU A 171 -34.56 -18.87 -9.91
CA LEU A 171 -35.53 -17.79 -9.78
C LEU A 171 -35.46 -17.17 -8.36
N PRO A 172 -35.60 -15.84 -8.22
CA PRO A 172 -35.71 -15.20 -6.92
C PRO A 172 -37.09 -15.50 -6.32
N ARG A 173 -37.12 -16.22 -5.19
CA ARG A 173 -38.31 -16.38 -4.36
C ARG A 173 -38.34 -15.25 -3.33
N PHE A 174 -38.74 -14.05 -3.76
CA PHE A 174 -39.17 -12.98 -2.86
C PHE A 174 -40.32 -12.21 -3.50
N MET A 175 -41.55 -12.67 -3.24
CA MET A 175 -42.70 -11.82 -3.07
C MET A 175 -43.39 -12.24 -1.77
N ARG A 176 -43.60 -11.26 -0.89
CA ARG A 176 -44.67 -11.32 0.10
C ARG A 176 -46.01 -11.40 -0.62
#